data_AF-A0AAW9QGP4-F1
#
_entry.id   AF-A0AAW9QGP4-F1
#
_cell.length_a   1.000
_cell.length_b   1.000
_cell.length_c   1.000
_cell.angle_alpha   90.00
_cell.angle_beta   90.00
_cell.angle_gamma   90.00
#
_symmetry.space_group_name_H-M   'P 1'
#
loop_
_entity.id
_entity.type
_entity.pdbx_description
1 polymer ?
#
loop_
_entity_poly.entity_id
_entity_poly.type
_entity_poly.pdbx_seq_one_letter_code
_entity_poly.pdbx_strand_id
1 'polypeptide(L)'
;MRTLFTMSAVATLAFSVGAWAEPIYGVSDASSSQALFMFDSANAAGSTVIGTITGLAADQVIRDIDFRPADGLLYAITTTADFPTSARLYTIDLGTGAATAVGTGFTLTGNTSSRFSVDFNPVVDRLRVVTGDGHNYRVNPIDGTLVAQDTSLSAGTDTPQMSGIAYSNSFAGATQTTLYGYDYFTDTVGTIGGLNGAPNSPNGGLYTAIGGSGVVTFSAAAGMDISGATGMAYFAADDNDSPTAASELFSINLGTGALTRVGNLPVAAIGISVMTPVPEPASWGLMVLGLGAMGGFAARRRRVG
;
A
#
# COMPACT_ATOMS: atom_id res chain seq x y z
N MET A 1 56.16 -33.18 1.24
CA MET A 1 55.11 -32.43 1.94
C MET A 1 54.09 -31.97 0.90
N ARG A 2 52.90 -32.59 0.86
CA ARG A 2 51.78 -32.16 0.01
C ARG A 2 50.65 -31.77 0.98
N THR A 3 50.37 -30.49 1.10
CA THR A 3 49.33 -29.94 1.98
C THR A 3 48.00 -30.06 1.26
N LEU A 4 47.09 -30.92 1.76
CA LEU A 4 45.69 -30.97 1.33
C LEU A 4 44.94 -29.81 2.01
N PHE A 5 44.34 -28.92 1.22
CA PHE A 5 43.33 -27.99 1.70
C PHE A 5 41.95 -28.66 1.62
N THR A 6 41.30 -28.84 2.76
CA THR A 6 39.90 -29.23 2.84
C THR A 6 39.02 -27.99 2.75
N MET A 7 38.32 -27.80 1.63
CA MET A 7 37.23 -26.82 1.54
C MET A 7 36.01 -27.35 2.30
N SER A 8 35.63 -26.69 3.39
CA SER A 8 34.31 -26.90 4.00
C SER A 8 33.28 -26.11 3.21
N ALA A 9 32.39 -26.82 2.52
CA ALA A 9 31.18 -26.23 1.94
C ALA A 9 30.20 -25.90 3.07
N VAL A 10 29.97 -24.62 3.31
CA VAL A 10 28.87 -24.16 4.18
C VAL A 10 27.59 -24.27 3.36
N ALA A 11 26.74 -25.24 3.69
CA ALA A 11 25.41 -25.34 3.13
C ALA A 11 24.53 -24.25 3.77
N THR A 12 24.19 -23.22 3.01
CA THR A 12 23.16 -22.25 3.38
C THR A 12 21.80 -22.93 3.30
N LEU A 13 21.16 -23.13 4.45
CA LEU A 13 19.75 -23.51 4.54
C LEU A 13 18.92 -22.32 4.06
N ALA A 14 18.42 -22.38 2.83
CA ALA A 14 17.37 -21.48 2.37
C ALA A 14 16.07 -21.85 3.09
N PHE A 15 15.62 -20.99 4.00
CA PHE A 15 14.26 -21.09 4.51
C PHE A 15 13.32 -20.65 3.40
N SER A 16 12.56 -21.58 2.82
CA SER A 16 11.38 -21.21 2.04
C SER A 16 10.34 -20.69 3.03
N VAL A 17 10.26 -19.37 3.17
CA VAL A 17 9.05 -18.74 3.71
C VAL A 17 7.91 -19.17 2.78
N GLY A 18 6.90 -19.87 3.31
CA GLY A 18 5.72 -20.17 2.53
C GLY A 18 5.16 -18.85 2.00
N ALA A 19 5.02 -18.73 0.68
CA ALA A 19 4.39 -17.57 0.08
C ALA A 19 2.94 -17.53 0.57
N TRP A 20 2.64 -16.59 1.46
CA TRP A 20 1.27 -16.27 1.79
C TRP A 20 0.70 -15.58 0.56
N ALA A 21 -0.23 -16.26 -0.09
CA ALA A 21 -1.05 -15.72 -1.15
C ALA A 21 -1.95 -14.62 -0.56
N GLU A 22 -1.73 -13.37 -0.97
CA GLU A 22 -2.49 -12.21 -0.50
C GLU A 22 -3.30 -11.62 -1.66
N PRO A 23 -4.62 -11.39 -1.50
CA PRO A 23 -5.43 -10.74 -2.51
C PRO A 23 -5.06 -9.26 -2.59
N ILE A 24 -4.67 -8.80 -3.77
CA ILE A 24 -4.30 -7.41 -4.05
C ILE A 24 -5.24 -6.87 -5.12
N TYR A 25 -5.76 -5.68 -4.87
CA TYR A 25 -6.57 -4.91 -5.82
C TYR A 25 -5.73 -3.82 -6.46
N GLY A 26 -6.04 -3.48 -7.70
CA GLY A 26 -5.38 -2.41 -8.43
C GLY A 26 -6.35 -1.66 -9.33
N VAL A 27 -5.96 -0.47 -9.75
CA VAL A 27 -6.67 0.31 -10.76
C VAL A 27 -5.82 0.45 -12.01
N SER A 28 -6.41 0.17 -13.17
CA SER A 28 -5.69 0.21 -14.45
C SER A 28 -5.34 1.64 -14.87
N ASP A 29 -4.15 1.85 -15.40
CA ASP A 29 -3.74 3.07 -16.09
C ASP A 29 -4.37 3.13 -17.49
N ALA A 30 -5.57 3.68 -17.58
CA ALA A 30 -6.28 3.85 -18.83
C ALA A 30 -6.83 5.27 -18.94
N SER A 31 -6.41 6.00 -19.98
CA SER A 31 -6.69 7.42 -20.20
C SER A 31 -8.17 7.78 -20.37
N SER A 32 -9.06 6.80 -20.55
CA SER A 32 -10.51 7.04 -20.77
C SER A 32 -11.46 6.14 -20.00
N SER A 33 -10.99 5.02 -19.44
CA SER A 33 -11.85 4.09 -18.68
C SER A 33 -11.01 3.23 -17.74
N GLN A 34 -10.77 3.74 -16.53
CA GLN A 34 -10.09 3.00 -15.47
C GLN A 34 -10.95 1.81 -15.05
N ALA A 35 -10.32 0.68 -14.77
CA ALA A 35 -10.97 -0.54 -14.33
C ALA A 35 -10.35 -1.03 -13.01
N LEU A 36 -11.19 -1.60 -12.14
CA LEU A 36 -10.76 -2.35 -10.98
C LEU A 36 -10.31 -3.73 -11.45
N PHE A 37 -9.15 -4.16 -10.98
CA PHE A 37 -8.68 -5.53 -11.15
C PHE A 37 -8.16 -6.08 -9.83
N MET A 38 -8.02 -7.40 -9.75
CA MET A 38 -7.44 -8.08 -8.61
C MET A 38 -6.49 -9.18 -9.04
N PHE A 39 -5.55 -9.54 -8.18
CA PHE A 39 -4.64 -10.66 -8.36
C PHE A 39 -4.20 -11.23 -7.00
N ASP A 40 -3.56 -12.39 -7.06
CA ASP A 40 -2.93 -13.00 -5.89
C ASP A 40 -1.44 -12.67 -5.89
N SER A 41 -0.89 -12.26 -4.74
CA SER A 41 0.53 -11.93 -4.62
C SER A 41 1.47 -13.10 -4.99
N ALA A 42 1.00 -14.35 -4.89
CA ALA A 42 1.73 -15.54 -5.34
C ALA A 42 1.59 -15.82 -6.85
N ASN A 43 0.64 -15.16 -7.54
CA ASN A 43 0.39 -15.30 -8.98
C ASN A 43 -0.10 -13.99 -9.60
N ALA A 44 0.78 -12.97 -9.64
CA ALA A 44 0.48 -11.66 -10.21
C ALA A 44 0.01 -11.72 -11.68
N ALA A 45 0.54 -12.68 -12.45
CA ALA A 45 0.18 -12.87 -13.86
C ALA A 45 -1.26 -13.36 -14.06
N GLY A 46 -1.87 -13.95 -13.02
CA GLY A 46 -3.26 -14.42 -13.02
C GLY A 46 -4.28 -13.33 -12.70
N SER A 47 -3.99 -12.06 -12.99
CA SER A 47 -4.91 -10.96 -12.64
C SER A 47 -6.25 -11.08 -13.37
N THR A 48 -7.30 -10.62 -12.70
CA THR A 48 -8.68 -10.63 -13.19
C THR A 48 -9.23 -9.22 -13.13
N VAL A 49 -9.71 -8.70 -14.26
CA VAL A 49 -10.44 -7.44 -14.31
C VAL A 49 -11.84 -7.68 -13.77
N ILE A 50 -12.23 -6.92 -12.75
CA ILE A 50 -13.55 -6.98 -12.11
C ILE A 50 -14.56 -6.20 -12.93
N GLY A 51 -14.22 -4.97 -13.31
CA GLY A 51 -15.11 -4.10 -14.07
C GLY A 51 -14.56 -2.69 -14.23
N THR A 52 -15.14 -1.95 -15.16
CA THR A 52 -14.87 -0.52 -15.31
C THR A 52 -15.34 0.25 -14.08
N ILE A 53 -14.52 1.19 -13.62
CA ILE A 53 -14.91 2.11 -12.55
C ILE A 53 -16.05 3.01 -13.06
N THR A 54 -17.12 3.09 -12.27
CA THR A 54 -18.30 3.92 -12.58
C THR A 54 -18.69 4.78 -11.38
N GLY A 55 -19.59 5.76 -11.56
CA GLY A 55 -20.10 6.58 -10.45
C GLY A 55 -19.23 7.78 -10.05
N LEU A 56 -18.11 8.00 -10.73
CA LEU A 56 -17.30 9.21 -10.55
C LEU A 56 -18.04 10.45 -11.07
N ALA A 57 -17.84 11.58 -10.39
CA ALA A 57 -18.28 12.87 -10.92
C ALA A 57 -17.60 13.18 -12.26
N ALA A 58 -18.25 14.02 -13.09
CA ALA A 58 -17.70 14.43 -14.38
C ALA A 58 -16.26 14.97 -14.23
N ASP A 59 -15.42 14.63 -15.20
CA ASP A 59 -14.00 15.00 -15.30
C ASP A 59 -13.10 14.52 -14.14
N GLN A 60 -13.60 13.67 -13.25
CA GLN A 60 -12.79 13.04 -12.20
C GLN A 60 -12.20 11.72 -12.68
N VAL A 61 -10.94 11.50 -12.33
CA VAL A 61 -10.22 10.23 -12.54
C VAL A 61 -9.57 9.79 -11.23
N ILE A 62 -9.50 8.48 -11.00
CA ILE A 62 -8.77 7.92 -9.85
C ILE A 62 -7.30 8.22 -10.01
N ARG A 63 -6.66 8.59 -8.90
CA ARG A 63 -5.21 8.79 -8.83
C ARG A 63 -4.51 7.71 -8.04
N ASP A 64 -5.14 7.22 -6.97
CA ASP A 64 -4.63 6.10 -6.18
C ASP A 64 -5.75 5.51 -5.30
N ILE A 65 -5.50 4.32 -4.73
CA ILE A 65 -6.44 3.56 -3.90
C ILE A 65 -5.77 3.03 -2.63
N ASP A 66 -6.55 2.86 -1.56
CA ASP A 66 -6.11 2.13 -0.38
C ASP A 66 -7.27 1.54 0.43
N PHE A 67 -7.07 0.38 1.06
CA PHE A 67 -7.98 -0.21 2.02
C PHE A 67 -7.88 0.49 3.37
N ARG A 68 -9.01 0.97 3.89
CA ARG A 68 -9.04 1.56 5.23
C ARG A 68 -9.05 0.47 6.30
N PRO A 69 -8.03 0.38 7.18
CA PRO A 69 -7.97 -0.72 8.17
C PRO A 69 -9.13 -0.73 9.16
N ALA A 70 -9.78 0.41 9.40
CA ALA A 70 -10.85 0.56 10.38
C ALA A 70 -12.20 -0.04 9.95
N ASP A 71 -12.47 -0.13 8.64
CA ASP A 71 -13.74 -0.66 8.11
C ASP A 71 -13.58 -1.68 6.97
N GLY A 72 -12.36 -1.85 6.44
CA GLY A 72 -12.05 -2.79 5.37
C GLY A 72 -12.57 -2.38 3.99
N LEU A 73 -13.05 -1.14 3.82
CA LEU A 73 -13.51 -0.65 2.52
C LEU A 73 -12.33 -0.17 1.68
N LEU A 74 -12.40 -0.38 0.36
CA LEU A 74 -11.45 0.19 -0.59
C LEU A 74 -11.83 1.63 -0.88
N TYR A 75 -10.93 2.57 -0.61
CA TYR A 75 -11.11 3.96 -0.95
C TYR A 75 -10.28 4.34 -2.17
N ALA A 76 -10.75 5.34 -2.90
CA ALA A 76 -10.05 5.95 -4.02
C ALA A 76 -10.03 7.47 -3.85
N ILE A 77 -8.86 8.09 -4.06
CA ILE A 77 -8.80 9.53 -4.30
C ILE A 77 -8.94 9.79 -5.79
N THR A 78 -9.76 10.77 -6.14
CA THR A 78 -9.87 11.25 -7.52
C THR A 78 -9.51 12.71 -7.60
N THR A 79 -9.09 13.17 -8.77
CA THR A 79 -9.01 14.60 -9.08
C THR A 79 -9.53 14.90 -10.48
N THR A 80 -9.75 16.19 -10.76
CA THR A 80 -9.97 16.66 -12.13
C THR A 80 -8.80 16.24 -13.05
N ALA A 81 -9.11 15.75 -14.25
CA ALA A 81 -8.13 15.11 -15.13
C ALA A 81 -6.93 16.00 -15.49
N ASP A 82 -7.19 17.22 -15.98
CA ASP A 82 -6.15 18.12 -16.52
C ASP A 82 -5.50 19.01 -15.46
N PHE A 83 -6.29 19.52 -14.52
CA PHE A 83 -5.85 20.39 -13.43
C PHE A 83 -6.17 19.74 -12.10
N PRO A 84 -5.29 18.91 -11.52
CA PRO A 84 -5.60 17.97 -10.44
C PRO A 84 -5.73 18.62 -9.06
N THR A 85 -6.51 19.69 -8.94
CA THR A 85 -6.73 20.44 -7.69
C THR A 85 -8.08 20.15 -7.05
N SER A 86 -9.13 19.88 -7.83
CA SER A 86 -10.45 19.49 -7.30
C SER A 86 -10.47 18.00 -7.03
N ALA A 87 -10.36 17.63 -5.76
CA ALA A 87 -10.27 16.25 -5.31
C ALA A 87 -11.56 15.75 -4.66
N ARG A 88 -11.78 14.44 -4.74
CA ARG A 88 -12.88 13.75 -4.05
C ARG A 88 -12.40 12.41 -3.53
N LEU A 89 -13.06 11.96 -2.48
CA LEU A 89 -12.87 10.63 -1.92
C LEU A 89 -14.06 9.76 -2.31
N TYR A 90 -13.82 8.51 -2.67
CA TYR A 90 -14.84 7.51 -2.97
C TYR A 90 -14.54 6.21 -2.24
N THR A 91 -15.56 5.42 -1.94
CA THR A 91 -15.43 3.98 -1.70
C THR A 91 -15.73 3.22 -2.99
N ILE A 92 -15.03 2.11 -3.25
CA ILE A 92 -15.20 1.28 -4.44
C ILE A 92 -15.78 -0.09 -4.06
N ASP A 93 -16.86 -0.48 -4.73
CA ASP A 93 -17.43 -1.82 -4.59
C ASP A 93 -16.53 -2.86 -5.28
N LEU A 94 -16.05 -3.85 -4.52
CA LEU A 94 -15.09 -4.86 -5.00
C LEU A 94 -15.69 -5.86 -5.99
N GLY A 95 -17.01 -5.98 -6.08
CA GLY A 95 -17.68 -6.91 -6.99
C GLY A 95 -18.03 -6.30 -8.35
N THR A 96 -18.17 -4.98 -8.42
CA THR A 96 -18.69 -4.27 -9.59
C THR A 96 -17.81 -3.13 -10.09
N GLY A 97 -16.90 -2.59 -9.25
CA GLY A 97 -16.15 -1.37 -9.55
C GLY A 97 -16.96 -0.08 -9.41
N ALA A 98 -18.18 -0.12 -8.87
CA ALA A 98 -18.99 1.06 -8.66
C ALA A 98 -18.43 1.94 -7.53
N ALA A 99 -18.18 3.22 -7.80
CA ALA A 99 -17.69 4.19 -6.84
C ALA A 99 -18.84 4.94 -6.17
N THR A 100 -18.76 5.11 -4.86
CA THR A 100 -19.70 5.92 -4.05
C THR A 100 -18.96 7.07 -3.40
N ALA A 101 -19.43 8.31 -3.62
CA ALA A 101 -18.76 9.50 -3.10
C ALA A 101 -18.81 9.56 -1.57
N VAL A 102 -17.68 9.94 -0.98
CA VAL A 102 -17.54 10.24 0.45
C VAL A 102 -17.45 11.76 0.59
N GLY A 103 -18.51 12.37 1.11
CA GLY A 103 -18.61 13.81 1.23
C GLY A 103 -18.81 14.54 -0.10
N THR A 104 -18.43 15.82 -0.12
CA THR A 104 -18.67 16.74 -1.26
C THR A 104 -17.41 17.05 -2.08
N GLY A 105 -16.23 16.59 -1.65
CA GLY A 105 -14.94 16.94 -2.24
C GLY A 105 -14.23 18.10 -1.55
N PHE A 106 -12.98 18.33 -1.94
CA PHE A 106 -12.05 19.29 -1.35
C PHE A 106 -11.06 19.83 -2.40
N THR A 107 -10.32 20.89 -2.05
CA THR A 107 -9.30 21.48 -2.93
C THR A 107 -7.91 21.21 -2.41
N LEU A 108 -7.03 20.71 -3.28
CA LEU A 108 -5.61 20.51 -3.05
C LEU A 108 -4.83 21.75 -3.50
N THR A 109 -4.74 22.73 -2.60
CA THR A 109 -4.08 24.00 -2.89
C THR A 109 -2.61 23.79 -3.25
N GLY A 110 -2.21 24.35 -4.39
CA GLY A 110 -0.83 24.33 -4.87
C GLY A 110 -0.43 23.07 -5.64
N ASN A 111 -1.27 22.03 -5.69
CA ASN A 111 -0.96 20.83 -6.46
C ASN A 111 -1.02 21.10 -7.96
N THR A 112 0.01 20.69 -8.65
CA THR A 112 0.10 20.70 -10.12
C THR A 112 0.38 19.31 -10.70
N SER A 113 0.67 18.33 -9.85
CA SER A 113 1.00 16.98 -10.26
C SER A 113 -0.25 16.11 -10.43
N SER A 114 -0.27 15.29 -11.48
CA SER A 114 -1.24 14.19 -11.65
C SER A 114 -0.82 12.92 -10.91
N ARG A 115 0.34 12.92 -10.25
CA ARG A 115 0.87 11.79 -9.49
C ARG A 115 0.47 11.91 -8.04
N PHE A 116 -0.07 10.83 -7.51
CA PHE A 116 -0.55 10.74 -6.15
C PHE A 116 -0.08 9.43 -5.55
N SER A 117 0.13 9.45 -4.25
CA SER A 117 0.28 8.26 -3.44
C SER A 117 -0.53 8.45 -2.18
N VAL A 118 -1.37 7.48 -1.84
CA VAL A 118 -2.24 7.55 -0.67
C VAL A 118 -2.12 6.30 0.18
N ASP A 119 -2.26 6.47 1.49
CA ASP A 119 -2.33 5.33 2.40
C ASP A 119 -2.99 5.76 3.73
N PHE A 120 -3.79 4.88 4.32
CA PHE A 120 -4.45 5.09 5.58
C PHE A 120 -3.51 4.87 6.74
N ASN A 121 -3.34 5.91 7.56
CA ASN A 121 -2.68 5.74 8.83
C ASN A 121 -3.56 4.87 9.77
N PRO A 122 -3.14 3.65 10.15
CA PRO A 122 -3.97 2.73 10.94
C PRO A 122 -4.12 3.16 12.40
N VAL A 123 -3.33 4.13 12.87
CA VAL A 123 -3.34 4.63 14.25
C VAL A 123 -4.28 5.83 14.41
N VAL A 124 -4.19 6.81 13.51
CA VAL A 124 -5.00 8.05 13.58
C VAL A 124 -6.21 8.06 12.66
N ASP A 125 -6.36 7.03 11.82
CA ASP A 125 -7.50 6.85 10.91
C ASP A 125 -7.70 8.06 9.99
N ARG A 126 -6.62 8.43 9.29
CA ARG A 126 -6.61 9.50 8.28
C ARG A 126 -5.91 9.00 7.04
N LEU A 127 -6.49 9.34 5.88
CA LEU A 127 -5.84 9.11 4.60
C LEU A 127 -4.71 10.14 4.45
N ARG A 128 -3.49 9.69 4.30
CA ARG A 128 -2.37 10.50 3.84
C ARG A 128 -2.49 10.61 2.32
N VAL A 129 -2.25 11.80 1.79
CA VAL A 129 -2.18 12.03 0.34
C VAL A 129 -0.90 12.79 0.06
N VAL A 130 0.00 12.19 -0.69
CA VAL A 130 1.22 12.84 -1.18
C VAL A 130 1.12 13.00 -2.68
N THR A 131 1.49 14.18 -3.20
CA THR A 131 1.51 14.44 -4.63
C THR A 131 2.93 14.42 -5.18
N GLY A 132 3.08 14.21 -6.48
CA GLY A 132 4.41 14.11 -7.11
C GLY A 132 5.22 15.40 -7.16
N ASP A 133 4.66 16.53 -6.72
CA ASP A 133 5.34 17.81 -6.44
C ASP A 133 5.62 18.00 -4.93
N GLY A 134 5.47 16.95 -4.14
CA GLY A 134 5.88 16.87 -2.74
C GLY A 134 4.88 17.45 -1.73
N HIS A 135 3.67 17.86 -2.14
CA HIS A 135 2.67 18.28 -1.15
C HIS A 135 2.21 17.10 -0.31
N ASN A 136 1.91 17.39 0.95
CA ASN A 136 1.56 16.41 1.98
C ASN A 136 0.22 16.82 2.59
N TYR A 137 -0.82 16.04 2.36
CA TYR A 137 -2.16 16.34 2.82
C TYR A 137 -2.71 15.21 3.70
N ARG A 138 -3.69 15.55 4.52
CA ARG A 138 -4.48 14.58 5.29
C ARG A 138 -5.96 14.78 5.02
N VAL A 139 -6.67 13.70 4.76
CA VAL A 139 -8.11 13.68 4.46
C VAL A 139 -8.84 12.85 5.51
N ASN A 140 -10.04 13.29 5.88
CA ASN A 140 -10.92 12.59 6.81
C ASN A 140 -11.78 11.56 6.04
N PRO A 141 -11.63 10.25 6.30
CA PRO A 141 -12.42 9.23 5.59
C PRO A 141 -13.90 9.21 5.93
N ILE A 142 -14.32 9.88 7.02
CA ILE A 142 -15.72 9.88 7.45
C ILE A 142 -16.58 10.83 6.60
N ASP A 143 -16.04 12.00 6.28
CA ASP A 143 -16.77 13.07 5.59
C ASP A 143 -16.08 13.56 4.31
N GLY A 144 -14.95 12.96 3.94
CA GLY A 144 -14.21 13.29 2.72
C GLY A 144 -13.61 14.70 2.72
N THR A 145 -13.45 15.34 3.88
CA THR A 145 -12.91 16.71 3.97
C THR A 145 -11.40 16.71 4.16
N LEU A 146 -10.75 17.79 3.67
CA LEU A 146 -9.34 18.03 3.94
C LEU A 146 -9.16 18.41 5.42
N VAL A 147 -8.34 17.64 6.13
CA VAL A 147 -7.97 17.91 7.54
C VAL A 147 -6.87 18.95 7.60
N ALA A 148 -5.83 18.78 6.79
CA ALA A 148 -4.67 19.65 6.75
C ALA A 148 -3.88 19.51 5.45
N GLN A 149 -3.22 20.59 5.06
CA GLN A 149 -2.01 20.55 4.24
C GLN A 149 -0.83 20.68 5.21
N ASP A 150 -0.11 19.59 5.39
CA ASP A 150 1.08 19.49 6.24
C ASP A 150 2.31 20.07 5.54
N THR A 151 3.47 20.02 6.20
CA THR A 151 4.74 20.42 5.59
C THR A 151 5.04 19.54 4.39
N SER A 152 5.33 20.17 3.24
CA SER A 152 5.76 19.49 2.02
C SER A 152 6.97 18.59 2.27
N LEU A 153 7.08 17.53 1.47
CA LEU A 153 8.17 16.59 1.59
C LEU A 153 9.52 17.26 1.30
N SER A 154 10.53 16.87 2.08
CA SER A 154 11.90 17.35 1.90
C SER A 154 12.92 16.26 2.24
N ALA A 155 13.98 16.21 1.44
CA ALA A 155 15.19 15.43 1.69
C ALA A 155 16.39 16.39 1.73
N GLY A 156 16.48 17.18 2.79
CA GLY A 156 17.41 18.31 2.85
C GLY A 156 16.92 19.46 1.98
N THR A 157 17.63 19.79 0.91
CA THR A 157 17.24 20.85 -0.05
C THR A 157 16.36 20.35 -1.19
N ASP A 158 16.26 19.04 -1.35
CA ASP A 158 15.55 18.41 -2.47
C ASP A 158 14.11 18.08 -2.08
N THR A 159 13.22 18.09 -3.08
CA THR A 159 11.83 17.64 -2.93
C THR A 159 11.71 16.22 -3.49
N PRO A 160 11.52 15.20 -2.64
CA PRO A 160 11.30 13.84 -3.09
C PRO A 160 10.10 13.73 -4.01
N GLN A 161 10.17 12.87 -5.01
CA GLN A 161 9.08 12.64 -5.94
C GLN A 161 8.50 11.25 -5.70
N MET A 162 7.48 11.18 -4.87
CA MET A 162 6.89 9.89 -4.48
C MET A 162 6.16 9.24 -5.65
N SER A 163 6.37 7.94 -5.81
CA SER A 163 5.57 7.05 -6.67
C SER A 163 4.86 5.94 -5.88
N GLY A 164 4.96 5.98 -4.55
CA GLY A 164 4.23 5.12 -3.65
C GLY A 164 4.53 5.51 -2.21
N ILE A 165 3.52 5.42 -1.34
CA ILE A 165 3.67 5.53 0.10
C ILE A 165 2.88 4.40 0.75
N ALA A 166 3.33 3.89 1.89
CA ALA A 166 2.54 2.91 2.63
C ALA A 166 2.82 2.95 4.13
N TYR A 167 1.78 2.83 4.96
CA TYR A 167 1.93 2.69 6.40
C TYR A 167 2.15 1.22 6.79
N SER A 168 3.11 0.96 7.67
CA SER A 168 3.25 -0.36 8.30
C SER A 168 2.16 -0.61 9.35
N ASN A 169 1.99 -1.87 9.74
CA ASN A 169 0.98 -2.29 10.72
C ASN A 169 -0.44 -1.87 10.29
N SER A 170 -0.78 -2.02 9.00
CA SER A 170 -2.05 -1.60 8.41
C SER A 170 -3.23 -2.50 8.83
N PHE A 171 -3.53 -2.53 10.13
CA PHE A 171 -4.62 -3.32 10.73
C PHE A 171 -5.37 -2.51 11.80
N ALA A 172 -6.64 -2.85 12.02
CA ALA A 172 -7.49 -2.19 13.01
C ALA A 172 -6.89 -2.29 14.42
N GLY A 173 -6.73 -1.13 15.09
CA GLY A 173 -6.22 -1.07 16.46
C GLY A 173 -4.70 -1.06 16.58
N ALA A 174 -3.97 -0.84 15.48
CA ALA A 174 -2.54 -0.58 15.52
C ALA A 174 -2.22 0.60 16.46
N THR A 175 -1.17 0.45 17.28
CA THR A 175 -0.74 1.48 18.23
C THR A 175 0.48 2.27 17.75
N GLN A 176 1.17 1.76 16.73
CA GLN A 176 2.35 2.36 16.11
C GLN A 176 2.36 2.04 14.62
N THR A 177 2.89 2.94 13.82
CA THR A 177 3.03 2.78 12.37
C THR A 177 4.19 3.64 11.84
N THR A 178 4.85 3.17 10.80
CA THR A 178 5.88 3.92 10.06
C THR A 178 5.34 4.20 8.66
N LEU A 179 5.43 5.46 8.19
CA LEU A 179 5.18 5.77 6.79
C LEU A 179 6.45 5.52 5.98
N TYR A 180 6.37 4.62 5.01
CA TYR A 180 7.40 4.42 4.00
C TYR A 180 7.00 5.12 2.71
N GLY A 181 8.00 5.43 1.89
CA GLY A 181 7.79 5.98 0.55
C GLY A 181 8.88 5.55 -0.41
N TYR A 182 8.52 5.50 -1.70
CA TYR A 182 9.44 5.28 -2.80
C TYR A 182 9.63 6.59 -3.56
N ASP A 183 10.85 7.13 -3.55
CA ASP A 183 11.23 8.30 -4.34
C ASP A 183 11.73 7.84 -5.72
N TYR A 184 10.93 8.06 -6.75
CA TYR A 184 11.27 7.60 -8.11
C TYR A 184 12.44 8.37 -8.71
N PHE A 185 12.67 9.62 -8.29
CA PHE A 185 13.75 10.41 -8.87
C PHE A 185 15.13 9.87 -8.48
N THR A 186 15.22 9.27 -7.29
CA THR A 186 16.47 8.71 -6.75
C THR A 186 16.47 7.19 -6.71
N ASP A 187 15.37 6.54 -7.13
CA ASP A 187 15.12 5.10 -6.99
C ASP A 187 15.43 4.58 -5.58
N THR A 188 14.96 5.31 -4.55
CA THR A 188 15.17 4.94 -3.14
C THR A 188 13.88 4.64 -2.42
N VAL A 189 13.95 3.71 -1.47
CA VAL A 189 12.92 3.53 -0.45
C VAL A 189 13.40 4.22 0.83
N GLY A 190 12.50 4.91 1.51
CA GLY A 190 12.79 5.64 2.73
C GLY A 190 11.59 5.74 3.66
N THR A 191 11.77 6.45 4.75
CA THR A 191 10.69 6.81 5.69
C THR A 191 10.29 8.26 5.51
N ILE A 192 9.01 8.56 5.68
CA ILE A 192 8.50 9.93 5.80
C ILE A 192 8.15 10.15 7.28
N GLY A 193 8.91 11.01 7.97
CA GLY A 193 8.94 11.08 9.42
C GLY A 193 10.02 10.16 10.00
N GLY A 194 9.75 9.56 11.16
CA GLY A 194 10.63 8.56 11.79
C GLY A 194 9.93 7.22 11.98
N LEU A 195 10.70 6.20 12.38
CA LEU A 195 10.15 4.88 12.72
C LEU A 195 9.09 5.02 13.82
N ASN A 196 7.97 4.32 13.63
CA ASN A 196 6.79 4.39 14.51
C ASN A 196 6.24 5.83 14.69
N GLY A 197 6.53 6.74 13.76
CA GLY A 197 6.13 8.15 13.81
C GLY A 197 6.93 9.01 14.78
N ALA A 198 8.08 8.53 15.26
CA ALA A 198 8.92 9.22 16.25
C ALA A 198 10.41 9.27 15.86
N PRO A 199 11.17 10.30 16.30
CA PRO A 199 10.69 11.51 16.97
C PRO A 199 9.94 12.47 16.03
N ASN A 200 10.02 12.22 14.71
CA ASN A 200 9.41 13.06 13.69
C ASN A 200 8.11 12.41 13.18
N SER A 201 7.00 13.12 13.30
CA SER A 201 5.74 12.73 12.66
C SER A 201 5.85 12.88 11.13
N PRO A 202 5.14 12.07 10.33
CA PRO A 202 5.07 12.28 8.87
C PRO A 202 4.49 13.64 8.46
N ASN A 203 3.78 14.32 9.37
CA ASN A 203 3.30 15.70 9.15
C ASN A 203 4.45 16.70 8.97
N GLY A 204 5.66 16.36 9.44
CA GLY A 204 6.85 17.19 9.25
C GLY A 204 7.47 17.08 7.85
N GLY A 205 7.04 16.11 7.03
CA GLY A 205 7.49 15.96 5.64
C GLY A 205 8.94 15.51 5.45
N LEU A 206 9.70 15.21 6.51
CA LEU A 206 11.08 14.75 6.36
C LEU A 206 11.12 13.36 5.71
N TYR A 207 11.67 13.26 4.51
CA TYR A 207 12.02 12.00 3.88
C TYR A 207 13.46 11.62 4.22
N THR A 208 13.66 10.39 4.71
CA THR A 208 14.99 9.84 4.99
C THR A 208 15.13 8.51 4.24
N ALA A 209 16.01 8.49 3.23
CA ALA A 209 16.30 7.30 2.45
C ALA A 209 16.92 6.20 3.34
N ILE A 210 16.43 4.96 3.16
CA ILE A 210 16.97 3.75 3.78
C ILE A 210 18.02 3.14 2.85
N GLY A 211 17.72 3.05 1.56
CA GLY A 211 18.62 2.53 0.56
C GLY A 211 18.02 2.51 -0.84
N GLY A 212 18.88 2.23 -1.82
CA GLY A 212 18.48 2.11 -3.22
C GLY A 212 17.64 0.86 -3.46
N SER A 213 16.66 0.99 -4.34
CA SER A 213 15.76 -0.08 -4.77
C SER A 213 16.48 -1.23 -5.49
N GLY A 214 17.57 -0.91 -6.19
CA GLY A 214 18.25 -1.83 -7.11
C GLY A 214 17.51 -2.03 -8.44
N VAL A 215 16.40 -1.31 -8.66
CA VAL A 215 15.59 -1.32 -9.89
C VAL A 215 15.40 0.13 -10.33
N VAL A 216 15.66 0.43 -11.60
CA VAL A 216 15.46 1.78 -12.14
C VAL A 216 14.02 1.91 -12.60
N THR A 217 13.28 2.85 -12.02
CA THR A 217 11.91 3.15 -12.44
C THR A 217 11.90 4.35 -13.35
N PHE A 218 11.32 4.21 -14.54
CA PHE A 218 11.22 5.30 -15.51
C PHE A 218 9.82 5.95 -15.55
N SER A 219 8.88 5.36 -14.83
CA SER A 219 7.51 5.83 -14.69
C SER A 219 7.17 6.02 -13.22
N ALA A 220 6.38 7.05 -12.95
CA ALA A 220 5.79 7.28 -11.65
C ALA A 220 4.38 6.68 -11.52
N ALA A 221 3.90 5.95 -12.54
CA ALA A 221 2.73 5.09 -12.41
C ALA A 221 3.14 3.83 -11.64
N ALA A 222 3.08 3.96 -10.31
CA ALA A 222 3.39 2.91 -9.39
C ALA A 222 2.46 2.97 -8.18
N GLY A 223 2.30 1.83 -7.52
CA GLY A 223 1.55 1.72 -6.28
C GLY A 223 2.37 0.96 -5.24
N MET A 224 2.29 1.38 -3.99
CA MET A 224 2.96 0.72 -2.88
C MET A 224 1.94 0.41 -1.81
N ASP A 225 1.99 -0.78 -1.21
CA ASP A 225 1.21 -1.09 -0.02
C ASP A 225 1.96 -2.09 0.87
N ILE A 226 1.69 -2.06 2.17
CA ILE A 226 2.23 -2.98 3.17
C ILE A 226 1.07 -3.74 3.81
N SER A 227 1.06 -5.06 3.61
CA SER A 227 0.08 -5.94 4.23
C SER A 227 0.05 -5.78 5.74
N GLY A 228 -1.10 -5.42 6.29
CA GLY A 228 -1.34 -5.48 7.74
C GLY A 228 -1.40 -6.89 8.30
N ALA A 229 -1.56 -7.92 7.46
CA ALA A 229 -1.63 -9.32 7.89
C ALA A 229 -0.24 -9.95 8.00
N THR A 230 0.65 -9.69 7.04
CA THR A 230 1.97 -10.34 6.94
C THR A 230 3.14 -9.38 7.18
N GLY A 231 2.92 -8.07 7.05
CA GLY A 231 3.98 -7.07 7.01
C GLY A 231 4.76 -7.03 5.69
N MET A 232 4.34 -7.83 4.69
CA MET A 232 4.97 -7.84 3.38
C MET A 232 4.66 -6.53 2.64
N ALA A 233 5.70 -5.89 2.13
CA ALA A 233 5.61 -4.68 1.33
C ALA A 233 5.63 -5.04 -0.15
N TYR A 234 4.69 -4.49 -0.90
CA TYR A 234 4.54 -4.69 -2.33
C TYR A 234 4.70 -3.36 -3.08
N PHE A 235 5.22 -3.44 -4.29
CA PHE A 235 5.36 -2.31 -5.20
C PHE A 235 5.00 -2.76 -6.61
N ALA A 236 4.04 -2.09 -7.24
CA ALA A 236 3.75 -2.27 -8.65
C ALA A 236 4.39 -1.10 -9.41
N ALA A 237 5.24 -1.36 -10.41
CA ALA A 237 5.82 -0.31 -11.25
C ALA A 237 6.00 -0.78 -12.68
N ASP A 238 5.93 0.15 -13.64
CA ASP A 238 6.26 -0.12 -15.04
C ASP A 238 7.78 -0.22 -15.21
N ASP A 239 8.28 -1.38 -15.64
CA ASP A 239 9.68 -1.56 -16.03
C ASP A 239 9.80 -1.40 -17.55
N ASN A 240 10.51 -0.36 -17.99
CA ASN A 240 10.73 -0.05 -19.40
C ASN A 240 11.51 -1.13 -20.17
N ASP A 241 12.15 -2.08 -19.49
CA ASP A 241 12.83 -3.21 -20.14
C ASP A 241 11.83 -4.28 -20.65
N SER A 242 10.54 -4.17 -20.33
CA SER A 242 9.48 -5.06 -20.83
C SER A 242 8.71 -4.44 -22.02
N PRO A 243 8.71 -5.06 -23.22
CA PRO A 243 8.08 -4.51 -24.42
C PRO A 243 6.53 -4.53 -24.42
N THR A 244 5.91 -4.92 -23.30
CA THR A 244 4.47 -4.88 -23.09
C THR A 244 4.20 -3.85 -22.01
N ALA A 245 3.49 -2.76 -22.34
CA ALA A 245 3.13 -1.64 -21.45
C ALA A 245 2.30 -2.09 -20.22
N ALA A 246 2.93 -2.81 -19.30
CA ALA A 246 2.31 -3.57 -18.23
C ALA A 246 3.24 -3.54 -17.02
N SER A 247 2.67 -3.34 -15.83
CA SER A 247 3.47 -3.21 -14.62
C SER A 247 4.09 -4.54 -14.19
N GLU A 248 5.13 -4.47 -13.39
CA GLU A 248 5.69 -5.60 -12.64
C GLU A 248 5.40 -5.43 -11.15
N LEU A 249 5.20 -6.54 -10.46
CA LEU A 249 5.06 -6.59 -9.01
C LEU A 249 6.41 -6.94 -8.39
N PHE A 250 6.80 -6.19 -7.37
CA PHE A 250 7.97 -6.40 -6.54
C PHE A 250 7.55 -6.55 -5.07
N SER A 251 8.35 -7.30 -4.32
CA SER A 251 8.38 -7.21 -2.85
C SER A 251 9.49 -6.25 -2.42
N ILE A 252 9.27 -5.48 -1.37
CA ILE A 252 10.26 -4.54 -0.83
C ILE A 252 10.84 -5.07 0.48
N ASN A 253 12.18 -5.05 0.61
CA ASN A 253 12.82 -5.16 1.91
C ASN A 253 12.88 -3.79 2.58
N LEU A 254 11.96 -3.52 3.52
CA LEU A 254 11.88 -2.23 4.21
C LEU A 254 13.09 -1.89 5.11
N GLY A 255 14.00 -2.85 5.35
CA GLY A 255 15.24 -2.61 6.11
C GLY A 255 16.41 -2.16 5.24
N THR A 256 16.39 -2.47 3.94
CA THR A 256 17.47 -2.12 3.00
C THR A 256 17.01 -1.24 1.83
N GLY A 257 15.70 -1.18 1.60
CA GLY A 257 15.07 -0.56 0.44
C GLY A 257 15.06 -1.41 -0.83
N ALA A 258 15.71 -2.57 -0.83
CA ALA A 258 15.87 -3.40 -2.02
C ALA A 258 14.55 -4.01 -2.50
N LEU A 259 14.26 -3.91 -3.80
CA LEU A 259 13.14 -4.56 -4.46
C LEU A 259 13.56 -5.95 -4.96
N THR A 260 12.64 -6.90 -4.88
CA THR A 260 12.78 -8.24 -5.47
C THR A 260 11.56 -8.52 -6.31
N ARG A 261 11.78 -8.85 -7.59
CA ARG A 261 10.69 -9.09 -8.54
C ARG A 261 9.89 -10.33 -8.16
N VAL A 262 8.57 -10.18 -8.13
CA VAL A 262 7.60 -11.25 -7.87
C VAL A 262 7.02 -11.78 -9.17
N GLY A 263 6.61 -10.90 -10.09
CA GLY A 263 6.00 -11.31 -11.36
C GLY A 263 5.47 -10.13 -12.19
N ASN A 264 4.93 -10.42 -13.37
CA ASN A 264 4.29 -9.42 -14.21
C ASN A 264 2.83 -9.23 -13.80
N LEU A 265 2.33 -8.00 -13.92
CA LEU A 265 0.91 -7.70 -14.00
C LEU A 265 0.56 -7.53 -15.49
N PRO A 266 -0.48 -8.18 -16.01
CA PRO A 266 -0.87 -8.03 -17.42
C PRO A 266 -1.61 -6.70 -17.70
N VAL A 267 -1.67 -5.79 -16.71
CA VAL A 267 -2.34 -4.50 -16.75
C VAL A 267 -1.38 -3.46 -16.14
N ALA A 268 -1.25 -2.30 -16.78
CA ALA A 268 -0.56 -1.15 -16.18
C ALA A 268 -1.37 -0.66 -14.97
N ALA A 269 -0.73 -0.51 -13.81
CA ALA A 269 -1.37 -0.11 -12.57
C ALA A 269 -1.02 1.34 -12.21
N ILE A 270 -2.02 2.14 -11.81
CA ILE A 270 -1.76 3.45 -11.20
C ILE A 270 -1.67 3.40 -9.67
N GLY A 271 -2.13 2.30 -9.07
CA GLY A 271 -2.21 2.09 -7.63
C GLY A 271 -2.57 0.65 -7.32
N ILE A 272 -2.08 0.14 -6.19
CA ILE A 272 -2.40 -1.19 -5.67
C ILE A 272 -2.70 -1.09 -4.18
N SER A 273 -3.55 -1.97 -3.67
CA SER A 273 -3.79 -2.12 -2.24
C SER A 273 -4.10 -3.58 -1.88
N VAL A 274 -3.46 -4.06 -0.82
CA VAL A 274 -3.49 -5.42 -0.30
C VAL A 274 -4.68 -5.52 0.64
N MET A 275 -5.62 -6.39 0.30
CA MET A 275 -6.78 -6.61 1.15
C MET A 275 -6.37 -7.40 2.40
N THR A 276 -6.48 -6.77 3.56
CA THR A 276 -6.40 -7.46 4.85
C THR A 276 -7.80 -7.90 5.27
N PRO A 277 -8.07 -9.21 5.40
CA PRO A 277 -9.37 -9.66 5.87
C PRO A 277 -9.60 -9.16 7.29
N VAL A 278 -10.58 -8.27 7.49
CA VAL A 278 -11.02 -7.89 8.84
C VAL A 278 -11.69 -9.12 9.44
N PRO A 279 -11.21 -9.69 10.56
CA PRO A 279 -11.90 -10.81 11.19
C PRO A 279 -13.26 -10.32 11.67
N GLU A 280 -14.33 -10.82 11.07
CA GLU A 280 -15.68 -10.44 11.52
C GLU A 280 -15.84 -10.72 13.02
N PRO A 281 -16.62 -9.92 13.76
CA PRO A 281 -16.84 -10.11 15.19
C PRO A 281 -17.24 -11.55 15.59
N ALA A 282 -17.92 -12.28 14.69
CA ALA A 282 -18.30 -13.67 14.88
C ALA A 282 -17.10 -14.64 14.97
N SER A 283 -16.02 -14.37 14.24
CA SER A 283 -14.79 -15.19 14.23
C SER A 283 -14.09 -15.16 15.57
N TRP A 284 -14.07 -14.00 16.25
CA TRP A 284 -13.59 -13.87 17.62
C TRP A 284 -14.48 -14.60 18.63
N GLY A 285 -15.79 -14.49 18.47
CA GLY A 285 -16.76 -15.21 19.31
C GLY A 285 -16.57 -16.73 19.26
N LEU A 286 -16.39 -17.29 18.06
CA LEU A 286 -16.15 -18.71 17.88
C LEU A 286 -14.78 -19.17 18.40
N MET A 287 -13.74 -18.35 18.27
CA MET A 287 -12.40 -18.66 18.81
C MET A 287 -12.38 -18.66 20.35
N VAL A 288 -13.04 -17.70 20.99
CA VAL A 288 -13.17 -17.65 22.46
C VAL A 288 -14.03 -18.80 22.98
N LEU A 289 -15.12 -19.15 22.29
CA LEU A 289 -15.95 -20.31 22.62
C LEU A 289 -15.19 -21.64 22.44
N GLY A 290 -14.39 -21.77 21.38
CA GLY A 290 -13.56 -22.94 21.12
C GLY A 290 -12.49 -23.16 22.21
N LEU A 291 -11.82 -22.10 22.64
CA LEU A 291 -10.85 -22.15 23.75
C LEU A 291 -11.52 -22.42 25.11
N GLY A 292 -12.70 -21.83 25.35
CA GLY A 292 -13.50 -22.08 26.55
C GLY A 292 -13.98 -23.54 26.67
N ALA A 293 -14.38 -24.15 25.56
CA ALA A 293 -14.77 -25.57 25.51
C ALA A 293 -13.58 -26.49 25.86
N MET A 294 -12.39 -26.22 25.32
CA MET A 294 -11.17 -26.99 25.62
C MET A 294 -10.73 -26.88 27.09
N GLY A 295 -10.87 -25.71 27.71
CA GLY A 295 -10.62 -25.53 29.15
C GLY A 295 -11.62 -26.28 30.03
N GLY A 296 -12.90 -26.33 29.62
CA GLY A 296 -13.97 -27.06 30.33
C GLY A 296 -13.75 -28.58 30.37
N PHE A 297 -13.23 -29.18 29.29
CA PHE A 297 -12.91 -30.61 29.25
C PHE A 297 -11.67 -30.97 30.09
N ALA A 298 -10.68 -30.08 30.18
CA ALA A 298 -9.49 -30.28 31.02
C ALA A 298 -9.82 -30.20 32.53
N ALA A 299 -10.71 -29.29 32.93
CA ALA A 299 -11.14 -29.14 34.32
C ALA A 299 -11.98 -30.32 34.82
N ARG A 300 -12.74 -30.99 33.94
CA ARG A 300 -13.60 -32.12 34.30
C ARG A 300 -12.83 -33.41 34.59
N ARG A 301 -11.59 -33.56 34.08
CA ARG A 301 -10.73 -34.72 34.37
C ARG A 301 -9.96 -34.65 35.70
N ARG A 302 -9.91 -33.49 36.38
CA ARG A 302 -9.21 -33.33 37.67
C ARG A 302 -10.10 -33.54 38.91
N ARG A 303 -11.38 -33.89 38.76
CA ARG A 303 -12.31 -34.15 39.89
C ARG A 303 -12.66 -35.62 40.11
N VAL A 304 -11.96 -36.54 39.46
CA VAL A 304 -12.12 -37.98 39.70
C VAL A 304 -10.71 -38.57 39.87
N GLY A 305 -10.21 -38.53 41.10
CA GLY A 305 -8.93 -39.04 41.55
C GLY A 305 -8.90 -39.01 43.06
#